data_AF-A0A9N9FDG7-F1
#
_entry.id   AF-A0A9N9FDG7-F1
#
_cell.length_a   1.000
_cell.length_b   1.000
_cell.length_c   1.000
_cell.angle_alpha   90.00
_cell.angle_beta   90.00
_cell.angle_gamma   90.00
#
_symmetry.space_group_name_H-M   'P 1'
#
loop_
_entity.id
_entity.type
_entity.pdbx_description
1 polymer ?
#
loop_
_entity_poly.entity_id
_entity_poly.type
_entity_poly.pdbx_seq_one_letter_code
_entity_poly.pdbx_strand_id
1 'polypeptide(L)'
;MSIKNCFNKVGKSSSNSIWYESLLDRGLIPDFILRRGIRFLLDDRLREIKTSDLQKNQQRKMSYVKQLKERPIAEHTDKANEQHYEFKLEQITNRIRIGNETLDEAEE
;
A
#
# COMPACT_ATOMS: atom_id res chain seq x y z
N MET A 1 7.87 -5.28 -31.03
CA MET A 1 8.83 -4.81 -30.00
C MET A 1 8.35 -5.32 -28.65
N SER A 2 9.11 -6.21 -28.03
CA SER A 2 8.69 -7.09 -26.93
C SER A 2 8.61 -6.37 -25.57
N ILE A 3 7.39 -6.16 -25.04
CA ILE A 3 7.16 -5.70 -23.65
C ILE A 3 7.04 -6.93 -22.73
N LYS A 4 8.08 -7.76 -22.72
CA LYS A 4 8.29 -8.77 -21.68
C LYS A 4 9.35 -8.19 -20.76
N ASN A 5 8.98 -7.50 -19.68
CA ASN A 5 9.81 -7.27 -18.46
C ASN A 5 9.23 -6.20 -17.50
N CYS A 6 8.00 -6.35 -16.98
CA CYS A 6 7.56 -5.52 -15.84
C CYS A 6 7.11 -6.29 -14.60
N PHE A 7 6.79 -7.58 -14.70
CA PHE A 7 6.32 -8.37 -13.54
C PHE A 7 7.39 -8.61 -12.46
N ASN A 8 8.67 -8.33 -12.72
CA ASN A 8 9.77 -8.66 -11.82
C ASN A 8 10.21 -7.51 -10.88
N LYS A 9 9.48 -6.38 -10.84
CA LYS A 9 9.94 -5.17 -10.15
C LYS A 9 9.27 -4.84 -8.81
N VAL A 10 8.17 -5.49 -8.42
CA VAL A 10 7.42 -5.09 -7.21
C VAL A 10 7.70 -5.98 -5.99
N GLY A 11 8.49 -7.05 -6.14
CA GLY A 11 8.75 -8.03 -5.06
C GLY A 11 10.20 -8.23 -4.65
N LYS A 12 11.14 -7.37 -5.07
CA LYS A 12 12.53 -7.46 -4.59
C LYS A 12 12.81 -6.32 -3.62
N SER A 13 12.87 -6.67 -2.34
CA SER A 13 13.66 -5.94 -1.34
C SER A 13 15.08 -5.79 -1.89
N SER A 14 15.34 -4.66 -2.55
CA SER A 14 16.67 -4.21 -2.90
C SER A 14 16.93 -2.96 -2.09
N SER A 15 17.85 -3.05 -1.15
CA SER A 15 18.43 -1.95 -0.38
C SER A 15 19.19 -0.97 -1.30
N ASN A 16 18.46 -0.27 -2.17
CA ASN A 16 18.94 0.86 -2.95
C ASN A 16 17.90 1.96 -2.77
N SER A 17 18.20 2.97 -1.96
CA SER A 17 17.29 4.11 -1.79
C SER A 17 17.14 4.78 -3.15
N ILE A 18 15.92 4.81 -3.67
CA ILE A 18 15.66 5.47 -4.94
C ILE A 18 15.75 6.98 -4.68
N TRP A 19 16.41 7.72 -5.56
CA TRP A 19 16.74 9.15 -5.36
C TRP A 19 15.51 10.03 -5.04
N TYR A 20 14.31 9.61 -5.42
CA TYR A 20 13.07 10.34 -5.17
C TYR A 20 12.49 10.11 -3.76
N GLU A 21 12.87 9.06 -3.04
CA GLU A 21 12.30 8.74 -1.70
C GLU A 21 12.59 9.88 -0.72
N SER A 22 13.83 10.37 -0.68
CA SER A 22 14.20 11.51 0.16
C SER A 22 13.48 12.83 -0.21
N LEU A 23 12.99 12.97 -1.45
CA LEU A 23 12.23 14.14 -1.87
C LEU A 23 10.74 14.01 -1.50
N LEU A 24 10.21 12.79 -1.56
CA LEU A 24 8.85 12.46 -1.11
C LEU A 24 8.73 12.62 0.41
N ASP A 25 9.67 12.08 1.17
CA ASP A 25 9.68 12.16 2.65
C ASP A 25 9.72 13.60 3.15
N ARG A 26 10.37 14.48 2.39
CA ARG A 26 10.48 15.92 2.69
C ARG A 26 9.33 16.75 2.13
N GLY A 27 8.38 16.14 1.43
CA GLY A 27 7.24 16.84 0.82
C GLY A 27 7.64 17.85 -0.27
N LEU A 28 8.81 17.69 -0.88
CA LEU A 28 9.37 18.66 -1.83
C LEU A 28 8.76 18.54 -3.23
N ILE A 29 7.99 17.48 -3.50
CA ILE A 29 7.39 17.23 -4.80
C ILE A 29 6.02 17.91 -4.86
N PRO A 30 5.79 18.82 -5.83
CA PRO A 30 4.48 19.42 -6.04
C PRO A 30 3.40 18.38 -6.30
N ASP A 31 2.24 18.58 -5.66
CA ASP A 31 1.14 17.61 -5.69
C ASP A 31 0.68 17.27 -7.12
N PHE A 32 0.62 18.24 -8.04
CA PHE A 32 0.20 17.97 -9.43
C PHE A 32 1.11 16.95 -10.15
N ILE A 33 2.40 16.92 -9.82
CA ILE A 33 3.36 15.94 -10.36
C ILE A 33 3.09 14.57 -9.76
N LEU A 34 2.89 14.50 -8.44
CA LEU A 34 2.54 13.27 -7.73
C LEU A 34 1.24 12.65 -8.28
N ARG A 35 0.18 13.47 -8.40
CA ARG A 35 -1.09 13.05 -9.02
C ARG A 35 -0.90 12.51 -10.43
N ARG A 36 -0.05 13.14 -11.24
CA ARG A 36 0.23 12.67 -12.61
C ARG A 36 1.00 11.35 -12.62
N GLY A 37 1.97 11.19 -11.72
CA GLY A 37 2.75 9.96 -11.55
C GLY A 37 1.87 8.78 -11.12
N ILE A 38 1.02 8.98 -10.12
CA ILE A 38 0.07 7.95 -9.66
C ILE A 38 -0.86 7.53 -10.79
N ARG A 39 -1.47 8.47 -11.52
CA ARG A 39 -2.34 8.14 -12.66
C ARG A 39 -1.61 7.36 -13.75
N PHE A 40 -0.36 7.71 -14.04
CA PHE A 40 0.44 6.98 -15.00
C PHE A 40 0.69 5.52 -14.58
N LEU A 41 1.03 5.28 -13.31
CA LEU A 41 1.24 3.92 -12.78
C LEU A 41 -0.06 3.11 -12.79
N LEU A 42 -1.19 3.74 -12.45
CA LEU A 42 -2.51 3.11 -12.51
C LEU A 42 -2.89 2.75 -13.95
N ASP A 43 -2.70 3.65 -14.91
CA ASP A 43 -2.96 3.39 -16.32
C ASP A 43 -2.11 2.25 -16.86
N ASP A 44 -0.85 2.18 -16.47
CA ASP A 44 0.05 1.09 -16.86
C ASP A 44 -0.44 -0.24 -16.32
N ARG A 45 -0.84 -0.27 -15.05
CA ARG A 45 -1.41 -1.46 -14.42
C ARG A 45 -2.71 -1.89 -15.08
N LEU A 46 -3.58 -0.94 -15.44
CA LEU A 46 -4.82 -1.23 -16.15
C LEU A 46 -4.54 -1.84 -17.53
N ARG A 47 -3.54 -1.33 -18.26
CA ARG A 47 -3.12 -1.91 -19.55
C ARG A 47 -2.61 -3.34 -19.40
N GLU A 48 -1.85 -3.63 -18.35
CA GLU A 48 -1.34 -4.98 -18.07
C GLU A 48 -2.47 -5.99 -17.77
N ILE A 49 -3.46 -5.57 -16.98
CA ILE A 49 -4.61 -6.40 -16.61
C ILE A 49 -5.56 -6.59 -17.79
N LYS A 50 -5.73 -5.55 -18.63
CA LYS A 50 -6.68 -5.54 -19.74
C LYS A 50 -6.37 -6.66 -20.73
N THR A 51 -7.21 -7.68 -20.75
CA THR A 51 -7.21 -8.73 -21.78
C THR A 51 -8.46 -8.56 -22.63
N SER A 52 -8.30 -8.61 -23.95
CA SER A 52 -9.41 -8.47 -24.91
C SER A 52 -10.34 -9.68 -24.97
N ASP A 53 -9.98 -10.79 -24.33
CA ASP A 53 -10.64 -12.08 -24.41
C ASP A 53 -11.23 -12.49 -23.05
N LEU A 54 -12.55 -12.72 -23.04
CA LEU A 54 -13.31 -13.10 -21.85
C LEU A 54 -12.86 -14.44 -21.28
N GLN A 55 -12.55 -15.42 -22.13
CA GLN A 55 -12.13 -16.75 -21.68
C GLN A 55 -10.78 -16.69 -20.97
N LYS A 56 -9.84 -15.91 -21.52
CA LYS A 56 -8.52 -15.70 -20.90
C LYS A 56 -8.63 -14.96 -19.56
N ASN A 57 -9.55 -14.01 -19.42
CA ASN A 57 -9.81 -13.35 -18.14
C ASN A 57 -10.34 -14.33 -17.09
N GLN A 58 -11.29 -15.19 -17.46
CA GLN A 58 -11.82 -16.22 -16.55
C GLN A 58 -10.74 -17.23 -16.13
N GLN A 59 -9.92 -17.69 -17.07
CA GLN A 59 -8.79 -18.59 -16.77
C GLN A 59 -7.77 -17.95 -15.83
N ARG A 60 -7.37 -16.69 -16.08
CA ARG A 60 -6.47 -15.94 -15.18
C ARG A 60 -7.05 -15.82 -13.78
N LYS A 61 -8.33 -15.43 -13.66
CA LYS A 61 -9.01 -15.34 -12.36
C LYS A 61 -8.99 -16.69 -11.63
N MET A 62 -9.35 -17.77 -12.31
CA MET A 62 -9.41 -19.09 -11.70
C MET A 62 -8.03 -19.59 -11.28
N SER A 63 -6.99 -19.32 -12.09
CA SER A 63 -5.60 -19.65 -11.74
C SER A 63 -5.13 -18.89 -10.49
N TYR A 64 -5.52 -17.62 -10.35
CA TYR A 64 -5.20 -16.81 -9.19
C TYR A 64 -5.92 -17.30 -7.92
N VAL A 65 -7.21 -17.66 -8.04
CA VAL A 65 -7.96 -18.28 -6.93
C VAL A 65 -7.32 -19.58 -6.47
N LYS A 66 -6.86 -20.43 -7.41
CA LYS A 66 -6.15 -21.67 -7.06
C LYS A 66 -4.86 -21.37 -6.30
N GLN A 67 -4.06 -20.42 -6.78
CA GLN A 67 -2.83 -19.99 -6.10
C GLN A 67 -3.12 -19.44 -4.69
N LEU A 68 -4.18 -18.65 -4.51
CA LEU A 68 -4.54 -18.13 -3.19
C LEU A 68 -4.93 -19.24 -2.20
N LYS A 69 -5.58 -20.30 -2.67
CA LYS A 69 -5.95 -21.45 -1.83
C LYS A 69 -4.74 -22.27 -1.37
N GLU A 70 -3.65 -22.24 -2.12
CA GLU A 70 -2.41 -22.97 -1.82
C GLU A 70 -1.45 -22.16 -0.93
N ARG A 71 -1.72 -20.86 -0.71
CA ARG A 71 -0.87 -19.97 0.09
C ARG A 71 -1.25 -20.00 1.57
N PRO A 72 -0.30 -19.73 2.48
CA PRO A 72 -0.61 -19.57 3.89
C PRO A 72 -1.62 -18.42 4.10
N ILE A 73 -2.49 -18.57 5.09
CA ILE A 73 -3.54 -17.59 5.42
C ILE A 73 -2.94 -16.18 5.64
N ALA A 74 -1.72 -16.12 6.18
CA ALA A 74 -0.94 -14.89 6.25
C ALA A 74 0.56 -15.21 6.11
N GLU A 75 1.21 -14.62 5.11
CA GLU A 75 2.64 -14.81 4.84
C GLU A 75 3.52 -13.89 5.71
N HIS A 76 2.97 -12.75 6.18
CA HIS A 76 3.68 -11.72 6.93
C HIS A 76 2.81 -11.12 8.05
N THR A 77 2.37 -11.96 9.00
CA THR A 77 1.59 -11.51 10.17
C THR A 77 2.32 -10.44 10.98
N ASP A 78 3.60 -10.67 11.25
CA ASP A 78 4.35 -9.87 12.23
C ASP A 78 4.69 -8.48 11.67
N LYS A 79 5.06 -8.41 10.38
CA LYS A 79 5.33 -7.14 9.68
C LYS A 79 4.08 -6.28 9.48
N ALA A 80 2.90 -6.90 9.34
CA ALA A 80 1.64 -6.16 9.24
C ALA A 80 1.29 -5.49 10.58
N ASN A 81 1.64 -6.11 11.71
CA ASN A 81 1.45 -5.53 13.04
C ASN A 81 2.37 -4.33 13.27
N GLU A 82 3.66 -4.45 12.90
CA GLU A 82 4.65 -3.36 12.99
C GLU A 82 4.29 -2.14 12.12
N GLN A 83 3.71 -2.37 10.94
CA GLN A 83 3.38 -1.28 10.01
C GLN A 83 2.07 -0.55 10.36
N HIS A 84 1.14 -1.15 11.11
CA HIS A 84 -0.20 -0.56 11.27
C HIS A 84 -0.94 -0.74 12.61
N TYR A 85 -0.49 -1.54 13.58
CA TYR A 85 -1.31 -1.80 14.79
C TYR A 85 -0.73 -1.33 16.12
N GLU A 86 0.52 -0.87 16.17
CA GLU A 86 1.08 -0.31 17.41
C GLU A 86 0.93 1.21 17.45
N PHE A 87 -0.32 1.69 17.37
CA PHE A 87 -0.59 3.08 17.72
C PHE A 87 -0.59 3.21 19.25
N LYS A 88 0.53 3.66 19.81
CA LYS A 88 0.69 3.83 21.27
C LYS A 88 -0.41 4.73 21.83
N LEU A 89 -1.04 4.30 22.92
CA LEU A 89 -2.10 5.03 23.64
C LEU A 89 -1.69 6.47 23.97
N GLU A 90 -0.41 6.71 24.25
CA GLU A 90 0.14 8.06 24.53
C GLU A 90 -0.15 9.08 23.41
N GLN A 91 -0.20 8.65 22.14
CA GLN A 91 -0.49 9.54 21.02
C GLN A 91 -1.98 9.95 20.98
N ILE A 92 -2.88 9.15 21.56
CA ILE A 92 -4.31 9.47 21.72
C ILE A 92 -4.49 10.49 22.85
N THR A 93 -3.80 10.29 23.97
CA THR A 93 -3.87 11.17 25.16
C THR A 93 -3.50 12.62 24.83
N ASN A 94 -2.49 12.84 23.98
CA ASN A 94 -2.07 14.18 23.56
C ASN A 94 -3.10 14.93 22.71
N ARG A 95 -4.05 14.24 22.08
CA ARG A 95 -5.17 14.86 21.32
C ARG A 95 -6.40 15.15 22.19
N ILE A 96 -6.58 14.40 23.27
CA ILE A 96 -7.69 14.61 24.23
C ILE A 96 -7.39 15.81 25.14
N ARG A 97 -6.10 16.09 25.42
CA ARG A 97 -5.63 17.24 26.21
C ARG A 97 -5.68 18.59 25.47
N ILE A 98 -6.70 18.82 24.62
CA ILE A 98 -7.08 20.16 24.10
C ILE A 98 -8.34 20.68 24.82
N GLY A 99 -8.82 19.99 25.84
CA GLY A 99 -9.73 20.51 26.85
C GLY A 99 -9.14 20.23 28.23
N ASN A 100 -9.18 21.21 29.14
CA ASN A 100 -8.61 21.10 30.47
C ASN A 100 -9.58 20.40 31.45
N GLU A 101 -10.29 19.37 30.99
CA GLU A 101 -11.28 18.65 31.79
C GLU A 101 -10.78 17.22 31.98
N THR A 102 -10.47 16.89 33.22
CA THR A 102 -10.19 15.53 33.67
C THR A 102 -11.50 14.73 33.69
N LEU A 103 -11.46 13.52 33.14
CA LEU A 103 -12.61 12.59 33.09
C LEU A 103 -13.09 12.10 34.48
N ASP A 104 -12.50 12.62 35.56
CA ASP A 104 -12.88 12.30 36.93
C ASP A 104 -14.11 13.10 37.42
N GLU A 105 -14.64 14.05 36.62
CA GLU A 105 -15.83 14.85 36.94
C GLU A 105 -17.15 14.32 36.33
N ALA A 106 -17.14 13.15 35.66
CA ALA A 106 -18.33 12.59 35.00
C ALA A 106 -19.01 11.44 35.79
N GLU A 107 -18.56 11.15 37.02
CA GLU A 107 -19.13 10.11 37.89
C GLU A 107 -19.75 10.65 39.20
N GLU A 108 -20.28 11.88 39.19
CA GLU A 108 -21.22 12.39 40.21
C GLU A 108 -22.45 13.03 39.56
#